data_AF-A0A1H3B8P8-F1
#
_entry.id   AF-A0A1H3B8P8-F1
#
_cell.length_a   1.000
_cell.length_b   1.000
_cell.length_c   1.000
_cell.angle_alpha   90.00
_cell.angle_beta   90.00
_cell.angle_gamma   90.00
#
_symmetry.space_group_name_H-M   'P 1'
#
loop_
_entity.id
_entity.type
_entity.pdbx_description
1 polymer ?
#
loop_
_entity_poly.entity_id
_entity_poly.type
_entity_poly.pdbx_seq_one_letter_code
_entity_poly.pdbx_strand_id
1 'polypeptide(L)'
;MRCHALIFAALLAAGTAFAQAPTVSAAPAAVAASLPIATPKTIRPIPRNDHIPRARWDFRPEGRLWTRTTLQALKGHGLPLLSTVPHDIADWCPAYASNGLDKRAAFWNGLLSALAKHESTWKPRAVGGGGLWYGLTQILPGTARGYKCRVGSGEALKDGSDNLSCAVRILAHTVPRDNAVARKANGRLGGVAADWGPMTKSGKRKEMAGWLRRQKYCKPLSATKPIPRPKQIVQLAAEPRSVAKSQPQKRPVDIAKTPDTTGQ
;
A
#
# COMPACT_ATOMS: atom_id res chain seq x y z
N MET A 1 -44.03 61.76 -1.38
CA MET A 1 -44.34 61.28 -0.02
C MET A 1 -43.04 61.08 0.72
N ARG A 2 -42.84 61.89 1.79
CA ARG A 2 -42.00 61.73 2.99
C ARG A 2 -40.61 61.10 2.81
N CYS A 3 -39.56 61.92 2.82
CA CYS A 3 -38.78 62.29 4.02
C CYS A 3 -38.04 61.10 4.64
N HIS A 4 -36.72 61.08 4.49
CA HIS A 4 -35.79 61.16 5.63
C HIS A 4 -34.41 61.60 5.14
N ALA A 5 -34.04 62.81 5.57
CA ALA A 5 -32.66 63.23 5.71
C ALA A 5 -32.00 62.41 6.82
N LEU A 6 -30.69 62.18 6.73
CA LEU A 6 -29.73 62.73 7.70
C LEU A 6 -28.29 62.49 7.24
N ILE A 7 -27.56 63.59 7.29
CA ILE A 7 -26.14 63.82 7.03
C ILE A 7 -25.35 63.30 8.23
N PHE A 8 -24.23 62.62 8.01
CA PHE A 8 -23.01 62.81 8.82
C PHE A 8 -21.77 62.47 7.99
N ALA A 9 -21.08 63.53 7.55
CA ALA A 9 -19.70 63.47 7.11
C ALA A 9 -18.80 63.47 8.36
N ALA A 10 -17.85 62.54 8.43
CA ALA A 10 -16.74 62.62 9.36
C ALA A 10 -15.44 62.29 8.60
N LEU A 11 -14.69 63.35 8.27
CA LEU A 11 -13.26 63.26 7.98
C LEU A 11 -12.55 62.71 9.21
N LEU A 12 -11.69 61.71 9.03
CA LEU A 12 -10.64 61.40 10.00
C LEU A 12 -9.32 61.21 9.26
N ALA A 13 -8.35 61.98 9.75
CA ALA A 13 -7.08 62.29 9.14
C ALA A 13 -6.11 61.11 9.12
N ALA A 14 -5.20 61.16 8.13
CA ALA A 14 -3.98 60.39 8.08
C ALA A 14 -3.13 60.59 9.34
N GLY A 15 -2.67 59.48 9.92
CA GLY A 15 -1.70 59.47 11.01
C GLY A 15 -0.88 58.20 10.93
N THR A 16 0.19 58.22 10.14
CA THR A 16 1.24 57.19 10.15
C THR A 16 2.02 57.32 11.46
N ALA A 17 1.65 56.56 12.48
CA ALA A 17 2.46 56.36 13.66
C ALA A 17 3.52 55.29 13.37
N PHE A 18 4.72 55.71 12.98
CA PHE A 18 5.92 54.87 13.04
C PHE A 18 6.25 54.61 14.52
N ALA A 19 5.81 53.48 15.05
CA ALA A 19 6.33 52.96 16.31
C ALA A 19 7.75 52.46 16.07
N GLN A 20 8.75 53.20 16.58
CA GLN A 20 10.13 52.71 16.68
C GLN A 20 10.17 51.56 17.68
N ALA A 21 10.30 50.34 17.19
CA ALA A 21 10.62 49.19 18.02
C ALA A 21 12.07 49.31 18.53
N PRO A 22 12.35 48.94 19.80
CA PRO A 22 13.71 48.91 20.31
C PRO A 22 14.52 47.87 19.52
N THR A 23 15.67 48.29 19.00
CA THR A 23 16.65 47.43 18.35
C THR A 23 17.27 46.51 19.38
N VAL A 24 16.78 45.27 19.45
CA VAL A 24 17.46 44.19 20.20
C VAL A 24 18.65 43.76 19.36
N SER A 25 19.86 44.11 19.81
CA SER A 25 21.12 43.67 19.22
C SER A 25 21.28 42.16 19.46
N ALA A 26 20.86 41.35 18.49
CA ALA A 26 21.11 39.92 18.50
C ALA A 26 22.51 39.66 17.92
N ALA A 27 23.50 39.51 18.80
CA ALA A 27 24.78 38.92 18.42
C ALA A 27 24.54 37.49 17.90
N PRO A 28 25.11 37.07 16.75
CA PRO A 28 25.00 35.68 16.33
C PRO A 28 26.00 34.88 17.17
N ALA A 29 25.54 34.28 18.26
CA ALA A 29 26.25 33.16 18.87
C ALA A 29 26.13 31.97 17.91
N ALA A 30 27.03 31.89 16.94
CA ALA A 30 27.23 30.69 16.14
C ALA A 30 27.78 29.59 17.06
N VAL A 31 26.88 28.88 17.73
CA VAL A 31 27.22 27.62 18.38
C VAL A 31 27.47 26.63 17.25
N ALA A 32 28.75 26.42 16.94
CA ALA A 32 29.16 25.33 16.07
C ALA A 32 28.69 24.02 16.71
N ALA A 33 27.54 23.50 16.26
CA ALA A 33 27.11 22.16 16.59
C ALA A 33 28.14 21.21 15.95
N SER A 34 29.12 20.80 16.74
CA SER A 34 30.02 19.70 16.39
C SER A 34 29.17 18.45 16.20
N LEU A 35 28.82 18.18 14.94
CA LEU A 35 28.21 16.92 14.54
C LEU A 35 29.18 15.81 14.96
N PRO A 36 28.77 14.82 15.76
CA PRO A 36 29.64 13.72 16.10
C PRO A 36 30.05 13.02 14.80
N ILE A 37 31.35 13.05 14.50
CA ILE A 37 31.94 12.25 13.43
C ILE A 37 31.57 10.81 13.73
N ALA A 38 30.76 10.21 12.85
CA ALA A 38 30.33 8.83 13.01
C ALA A 38 31.58 7.93 13.04
N THR A 39 31.84 7.34 14.20
CA THR A 39 32.90 6.34 14.33
C THR A 39 32.60 5.16 13.38
N PRO A 40 33.62 4.54 12.77
CA PRO A 40 33.44 3.51 11.74
C PRO A 40 32.78 2.20 12.22
N LYS A 41 32.33 2.11 13.48
CA LYS A 41 31.72 0.91 14.08
C LYS A 41 30.21 0.99 14.25
N THR A 42 29.52 1.93 13.61
CA THR A 42 28.05 1.94 13.63
C THR A 42 27.53 0.89 12.64
N ILE A 43 27.22 -0.32 13.14
CA ILE A 43 26.54 -1.36 12.35
C ILE A 43 25.17 -0.79 11.94
N ARG A 44 25.06 -0.31 10.71
CA ARG A 44 23.76 0.10 10.13
C ARG A 44 22.96 -1.18 9.85
N PRO A 45 21.67 -1.24 10.21
CA PRO A 45 20.82 -2.35 9.79
C PRO A 45 20.89 -2.47 8.27
N ILE A 46 21.28 -3.65 7.78
CA ILE A 46 21.25 -3.94 6.34
C ILE A 46 19.78 -3.77 5.92
N PRO A 47 19.46 -2.91 4.95
CA PRO A 47 18.10 -2.79 4.43
C PRO A 47 17.61 -4.18 4.05
N ARG A 48 16.57 -4.66 4.73
CA ARG A 48 15.95 -5.93 4.33
C ARG A 48 15.44 -5.72 2.92
N ASN A 49 15.85 -6.60 2.02
CA ASN A 49 15.34 -6.55 0.66
C ASN A 49 13.83 -6.81 0.76
N ASP A 50 13.03 -5.76 0.54
CA ASP A 50 11.59 -5.89 0.50
C ASP A 50 11.27 -6.85 -0.64
N HIS A 51 10.88 -8.07 -0.30
CA HIS A 51 10.43 -9.06 -1.26
C HIS A 51 9.06 -8.62 -1.80
N ILE A 52 9.06 -7.62 -2.67
CA ILE A 52 7.90 -7.21 -3.43
C ILE A 52 7.70 -8.25 -4.54
N PRO A 53 6.60 -9.00 -4.53
CA PRO A 53 6.31 -9.96 -5.58
C PRO A 53 6.06 -9.20 -6.89
N ARG A 54 6.50 -9.80 -7.99
CA ARG A 54 6.27 -9.27 -9.33
C ARG A 54 4.77 -9.11 -9.58
N ALA A 55 4.37 -7.92 -9.99
CA ALA A 55 3.01 -7.60 -10.39
C ALA A 55 2.97 -7.12 -11.83
N ARG A 56 1.83 -7.27 -12.48
CA ARG A 56 1.72 -6.92 -13.90
C ARG A 56 1.71 -5.41 -14.15
N TRP A 57 1.43 -4.62 -13.13
CA TRP A 57 1.50 -3.16 -13.15
C TRP A 57 2.89 -2.61 -12.77
N ASP A 58 3.93 -3.43 -12.62
CA ASP A 58 5.26 -2.97 -12.15
C ASP A 58 5.89 -1.88 -13.02
N PHE A 59 5.44 -1.74 -14.28
CA PHE A 59 5.85 -0.66 -15.18
C PHE A 59 5.23 0.70 -14.83
N ARG A 60 4.25 0.74 -13.93
CA ARG A 60 3.58 1.96 -13.49
C ARG A 60 4.37 2.62 -12.36
N PRO A 61 4.52 3.96 -12.36
CA PRO A 61 5.15 4.68 -11.25
C PRO A 61 4.57 4.32 -9.89
N GLU A 62 3.24 4.13 -9.84
CA GLU A 62 2.48 3.81 -8.63
C GLU A 62 2.51 2.32 -8.28
N GLY A 63 3.01 1.46 -9.17
CA GLY A 63 2.88 0.00 -9.08
C GLY A 63 3.47 -0.59 -7.80
N ARG A 64 4.59 -0.04 -7.30
CA ARG A 64 5.17 -0.47 -6.02
C ARG A 64 4.27 -0.16 -4.83
N LEU A 65 3.62 1.02 -4.83
CA LEU A 65 2.68 1.41 -3.79
C LEU A 65 1.47 0.47 -3.81
N TRP A 66 0.89 0.24 -4.99
CA TRP A 66 -0.24 -0.67 -5.17
C TRP A 66 0.06 -2.08 -4.68
N THR A 67 1.24 -2.62 -5.00
CA THR A 67 1.64 -3.94 -4.49
C THR A 67 1.73 -3.95 -2.97
N ARG A 68 2.38 -2.96 -2.35
CA ARG A 68 2.49 -2.90 -0.88
C ARG A 68 1.13 -2.80 -0.19
N THR A 69 0.26 -1.91 -0.66
CA THR A 69 -1.07 -1.72 -0.06
C THR A 69 -1.95 -2.94 -0.26
N THR A 70 -1.86 -3.61 -1.42
CA THR A 70 -2.58 -4.85 -1.68
C THR A 70 -2.11 -5.98 -0.76
N LEU A 71 -0.80 -6.14 -0.58
CA LEU A 71 -0.25 -7.14 0.34
C LEU A 71 -0.65 -6.86 1.79
N GLN A 72 -0.68 -5.59 2.21
CA GLN A 72 -1.17 -5.21 3.54
C GLN A 72 -2.65 -5.57 3.70
N ALA A 73 -3.49 -5.26 2.71
CA ALA A 73 -4.91 -5.63 2.73
C ALA A 73 -5.10 -7.15 2.79
N LEU A 74 -4.33 -7.91 2.01
CA LEU A 74 -4.36 -9.38 1.98
C LEU A 74 -3.96 -10.00 3.33
N LYS A 75 -2.98 -9.41 4.02
CA LYS A 75 -2.54 -9.85 5.36
C LYS A 75 -3.45 -9.34 6.49
N GLY A 76 -4.29 -8.34 6.22
CA GLY A 76 -5.31 -7.83 7.13
C GLY A 76 -6.66 -8.47 6.84
N HIS A 77 -7.62 -7.70 6.34
CA HIS A 77 -8.99 -8.18 6.07
C HIS A 77 -9.09 -9.22 4.96
N GLY A 78 -8.02 -9.45 4.19
CA GLY A 78 -7.95 -10.49 3.18
C GLY A 78 -7.53 -11.87 3.70
N LEU A 79 -7.26 -12.05 5.00
CA LEU A 79 -6.79 -13.33 5.53
C LEU A 79 -7.65 -14.55 5.16
N PRO A 80 -9.00 -14.49 5.17
CA PRO A 80 -9.83 -15.60 4.72
C PRO A 80 -9.52 -16.06 3.30
N LEU A 81 -9.23 -15.10 2.39
CA LEU A 81 -8.83 -15.39 1.01
C LEU A 81 -7.53 -16.20 0.93
N LEU A 82 -6.56 -15.91 1.81
CA LEU A 82 -5.25 -16.59 1.82
C LEU A 82 -5.36 -18.00 2.41
N SER A 83 -6.27 -18.20 3.36
CA SER A 83 -6.51 -19.50 3.99
C SER A 83 -7.30 -20.46 3.10
N THR A 84 -8.11 -19.95 2.17
CA THR A 84 -8.84 -20.77 1.20
C THR A 84 -7.93 -21.35 0.12
N VAL A 85 -8.17 -22.61 -0.24
CA VAL A 85 -7.58 -23.28 -1.41
C VAL A 85 -8.71 -23.58 -2.41
N PRO A 86 -8.95 -22.70 -3.39
CA PRO A 86 -10.02 -22.88 -4.37
C PRO A 86 -9.87 -24.18 -5.17
N HIS A 87 -10.99 -24.80 -5.55
CA HIS A 87 -10.97 -26.09 -6.27
C HIS A 87 -10.26 -26.02 -7.63
N ASP A 88 -10.31 -24.87 -8.30
CA ASP A 88 -9.69 -24.62 -9.60
C ASP A 88 -8.29 -23.99 -9.49
N ILE A 89 -7.74 -23.85 -8.28
CA ILE A 89 -6.50 -23.07 -8.07
C ILE A 89 -5.28 -23.64 -8.82
N ALA A 90 -5.23 -24.95 -9.06
CA ALA A 90 -4.14 -25.60 -9.78
C ALA A 90 -4.05 -25.14 -11.26
N ASP A 91 -5.18 -24.72 -11.85
CA ASP A 91 -5.22 -24.16 -13.21
C ASP A 91 -4.55 -22.78 -13.23
N TRP A 92 -4.70 -22.01 -12.16
CA TRP A 92 -4.15 -20.67 -12.02
C TRP A 92 -2.72 -20.65 -11.50
N CYS A 93 -2.40 -21.53 -10.54
CA CYS A 93 -1.15 -21.52 -9.79
C CYS A 93 -0.89 -22.91 -9.16
N PRO A 94 -0.17 -23.81 -9.85
CA PRO A 94 0.06 -25.18 -9.38
C PRO A 94 0.68 -25.29 -7.99
N ALA A 95 1.54 -24.35 -7.60
CA ALA A 95 2.19 -24.35 -6.28
C ALA A 95 1.33 -23.75 -5.15
N TYR A 96 0.13 -23.23 -5.43
CA TYR A 96 -0.63 -22.45 -4.44
C TYR A 96 -0.97 -23.24 -3.18
N ALA A 97 -1.40 -24.50 -3.31
CA ALA A 97 -1.81 -25.32 -2.17
C ALA A 97 -0.67 -25.54 -1.17
N SER A 98 0.57 -25.74 -1.65
CA SER A 98 1.77 -25.94 -0.83
C SER A 98 2.45 -24.64 -0.41
N ASN A 99 2.00 -23.49 -0.90
CA ASN A 99 2.55 -22.20 -0.54
C ASN A 99 2.07 -21.73 0.83
N GLY A 100 2.98 -21.12 1.60
CA GLY A 100 2.63 -20.32 2.78
C GLY A 100 1.96 -18.98 2.41
N LEU A 101 1.45 -18.28 3.44
CA LEU A 101 0.62 -17.08 3.29
C LEU A 101 1.26 -15.98 2.43
N ASP A 102 2.58 -15.77 2.52
CA ASP A 102 3.27 -14.74 1.73
C ASP A 102 3.21 -15.01 0.22
N LYS A 103 3.43 -16.27 -0.19
CA LYS A 103 3.34 -16.65 -1.61
C LYS A 103 1.90 -16.70 -2.11
N ARG A 104 0.94 -17.05 -1.24
CA ARG A 104 -0.49 -16.94 -1.56
C ARG A 104 -0.92 -15.48 -1.74
N ALA A 105 -0.44 -14.58 -0.89
CA ALA A 105 -0.67 -13.13 -1.05
C ALA A 105 -0.04 -12.60 -2.34
N ALA A 106 1.17 -13.06 -2.69
CA ALA A 106 1.80 -12.74 -3.96
C ALA A 106 0.96 -13.20 -5.17
N PHE A 107 0.33 -14.38 -5.10
CA PHE A 107 -0.59 -14.86 -6.12
C PHE A 107 -1.80 -13.92 -6.29
N TRP A 108 -2.50 -13.59 -5.22
CA TRP A 108 -3.70 -12.74 -5.30
C TRP A 108 -3.38 -11.31 -5.75
N ASN A 109 -2.25 -10.75 -5.30
CA ASN A 109 -1.73 -9.48 -5.82
C ASN A 109 -1.46 -9.57 -7.33
N GLY A 110 -0.81 -10.65 -7.76
CA GLY A 110 -0.60 -10.94 -9.17
C GLY A 110 -1.91 -11.03 -9.95
N LEU A 111 -2.92 -11.71 -9.41
CA LEU A 111 -4.21 -11.88 -10.05
C LEU A 111 -4.93 -10.55 -10.22
N LEU A 112 -4.99 -9.73 -9.16
CA LEU A 112 -5.54 -8.37 -9.22
C LEU A 112 -4.81 -7.50 -10.24
N SER A 113 -3.48 -7.63 -10.34
CA SER A 113 -2.70 -6.90 -11.34
C SER A 113 -2.97 -7.35 -12.78
N ALA A 114 -3.25 -8.64 -12.99
CA ALA A 114 -3.63 -9.18 -14.29
C ALA A 114 -5.08 -8.79 -14.65
N LEU A 115 -5.97 -8.76 -13.66
CA LEU A 115 -7.35 -8.33 -13.79
C LEU A 115 -7.46 -6.84 -14.14
N ALA A 116 -6.69 -5.98 -13.45
CA ALA A 116 -6.66 -4.54 -13.70
C ALA A 116 -6.29 -4.18 -15.16
N LYS A 117 -5.52 -5.04 -15.85
CA LYS A 117 -5.31 -4.91 -17.29
C LYS A 117 -6.62 -4.92 -18.06
N HIS A 118 -7.45 -5.93 -17.79
CA HIS A 118 -8.68 -6.20 -18.53
C HIS A 118 -9.86 -5.33 -18.12
N GLU A 119 -9.78 -4.73 -16.93
CA GLU A 119 -10.77 -3.81 -16.39
C GLU A 119 -10.50 -2.36 -16.77
N SER A 120 -9.27 -1.88 -16.57
CA SER A 120 -8.94 -0.45 -16.69
C SER A 120 -7.70 -0.17 -17.54
N THR A 121 -7.03 -1.20 -18.07
CA THR A 121 -5.66 -1.08 -18.62
C THR A 121 -4.72 -0.42 -17.60
N TRP A 122 -4.87 -0.81 -16.33
CA TRP A 122 -4.13 -0.26 -15.18
C TRP A 122 -4.34 1.25 -14.94
N LYS A 123 -5.39 1.87 -15.48
CA LYS A 123 -5.64 3.30 -15.28
C LYS A 123 -6.43 3.52 -13.98
N PRO A 124 -5.83 4.11 -12.92
CA PRO A 124 -6.50 4.25 -11.63
C PRO A 124 -7.67 5.25 -11.68
N ARG A 125 -7.65 6.22 -12.59
CA ARG A 125 -8.76 7.19 -12.76
C ARG A 125 -9.82 6.73 -13.78
N ALA A 126 -9.76 5.48 -14.25
CA ALA A 126 -10.72 4.97 -15.23
C ALA A 126 -12.13 4.95 -14.67
N VAL A 127 -13.09 5.39 -15.49
CA VAL A 127 -14.51 5.29 -15.22
C VAL A 127 -15.17 4.58 -16.41
N GLY A 128 -15.82 3.45 -16.15
CA GLY A 128 -16.43 2.60 -17.18
C GLY A 128 -17.93 2.41 -16.98
N GLY A 129 -18.53 1.66 -17.91
CA GLY A 129 -19.97 1.33 -17.90
C GLY A 129 -20.88 2.54 -17.76
N GLY A 130 -20.64 3.59 -18.57
CA GLY A 130 -21.47 4.80 -18.57
C GLY A 130 -21.33 5.70 -17.34
N GLY A 131 -20.22 5.62 -16.59
CA GLY A 131 -20.02 6.46 -15.40
C GLY A 131 -20.24 5.73 -14.07
N LEU A 132 -20.43 4.41 -14.08
CA LEU A 132 -20.85 3.64 -12.90
C LEU A 132 -19.70 2.92 -12.20
N TRP A 133 -18.67 2.51 -12.92
CA TRP A 133 -17.61 1.65 -12.40
C TRP A 133 -16.28 2.39 -12.35
N TYR A 134 -15.56 2.29 -11.24
CA TYR A 134 -14.44 3.17 -10.95
C TYR A 134 -13.15 2.40 -10.64
N GLY A 135 -12.04 2.97 -11.10
CA GLY A 135 -10.71 2.57 -10.66
C GLY A 135 -10.11 1.37 -11.37
N LEU A 136 -9.02 0.87 -10.79
CA LEU A 136 -8.19 -0.19 -11.36
C LEU A 136 -8.97 -1.46 -11.68
N THR A 137 -9.87 -1.86 -10.78
CA THR A 137 -10.68 -3.08 -10.90
C THR A 137 -12.16 -2.78 -11.12
N GLN A 138 -12.49 -1.56 -11.57
CA GLN A 138 -13.85 -1.17 -11.97
C GLN A 138 -14.92 -1.57 -10.93
N ILE A 139 -14.89 -0.93 -9.76
CA ILE A 139 -15.82 -1.19 -8.66
C ILE A 139 -16.96 -0.16 -8.68
N LEU A 140 -18.20 -0.62 -8.50
CA LEU A 140 -19.37 0.22 -8.31
C LEU A 140 -19.39 0.78 -6.86
N PRO A 141 -19.67 2.08 -6.64
CA PRO A 141 -19.73 2.64 -5.28
C PRO A 141 -20.74 1.94 -4.35
N GLY A 142 -21.88 1.50 -4.89
CA GLY A 142 -22.87 0.71 -4.15
C GLY A 142 -22.30 -0.62 -3.65
N THR A 143 -21.56 -1.34 -4.50
CA THR A 143 -20.86 -2.58 -4.13
C THR A 143 -19.84 -2.33 -3.04
N ALA A 144 -19.02 -1.27 -3.18
CA ALA A 144 -18.03 -0.92 -2.17
C ALA A 144 -18.67 -0.67 -0.79
N ARG A 145 -19.81 0.03 -0.74
CA ARG A 145 -20.57 0.21 0.51
C ARG A 145 -21.18 -1.10 1.03
N GLY A 146 -21.73 -1.94 0.16
CA GLY A 146 -22.29 -3.23 0.53
C GLY A 146 -21.27 -4.17 1.19
N TYR A 147 -20.05 -4.18 0.66
CA TYR A 147 -18.91 -4.89 1.27
C TYR A 147 -18.22 -4.11 2.39
N LYS A 148 -18.77 -2.97 2.80
CA LYS A 148 -18.24 -2.11 3.87
C LYS A 148 -16.78 -1.71 3.63
N CYS A 149 -16.39 -1.43 2.38
CA CYS A 149 -15.07 -0.91 2.04
C CYS A 149 -14.82 0.44 2.73
N ARG A 150 -13.54 0.79 2.95
CA ARG A 150 -13.18 2.09 3.55
C ARG A 150 -13.69 3.26 2.71
N VAL A 151 -13.69 3.11 1.39
CA VAL A 151 -14.21 4.09 0.45
C VAL A 151 -15.52 3.58 -0.16
N GLY A 152 -16.45 4.50 -0.40
CA GLY A 152 -17.79 4.18 -0.93
C GLY A 152 -18.30 5.16 -1.99
N SER A 153 -17.45 6.07 -2.49
CA SER A 153 -17.76 7.03 -3.55
C SER A 153 -16.92 6.75 -4.80
N GLY A 154 -17.42 7.19 -5.96
CA GLY A 154 -16.71 7.00 -7.24
C GLY A 154 -15.35 7.71 -7.27
N GLU A 155 -15.26 8.95 -6.76
CA GLU A 155 -13.99 9.68 -6.73
C GLU A 155 -12.96 9.01 -5.83
N ALA A 156 -13.36 8.55 -4.64
CA ALA A 156 -12.44 7.85 -3.74
C ALA A 156 -11.97 6.50 -4.33
N LEU A 157 -12.81 5.84 -5.12
CA LEU A 157 -12.44 4.61 -5.84
C LEU A 157 -11.46 4.84 -7.00
N LYS A 158 -11.16 6.09 -7.38
CA LYS A 158 -10.08 6.42 -8.33
C LYS A 158 -8.70 6.36 -7.70
N ASP A 159 -8.60 6.31 -6.37
CA ASP A 159 -7.34 5.97 -5.71
C ASP A 159 -7.07 4.47 -5.87
N GLY A 160 -5.92 4.14 -6.48
CA GLY A 160 -5.59 2.75 -6.80
C GLY A 160 -5.41 1.86 -5.57
N SER A 161 -4.88 2.41 -4.47
CA SER A 161 -4.67 1.66 -3.24
C SER A 161 -5.99 1.37 -2.52
N ASP A 162 -6.91 2.32 -2.50
CA ASP A 162 -8.24 2.17 -1.91
C ASP A 162 -9.12 1.21 -2.73
N ASN A 163 -9.03 1.33 -4.05
CA ASN A 163 -9.69 0.43 -4.99
C ASN A 163 -9.23 -1.02 -4.80
N LEU A 164 -7.92 -1.26 -4.76
CA LEU A 164 -7.35 -2.61 -4.57
C LEU A 164 -7.63 -3.17 -3.17
N SER A 165 -7.59 -2.33 -2.13
CA SER A 165 -7.96 -2.71 -0.77
C SER A 165 -9.42 -3.18 -0.71
N CYS A 166 -10.32 -2.47 -1.39
CA CYS A 166 -11.73 -2.88 -1.53
C CYS A 166 -11.89 -4.17 -2.35
N ALA A 167 -11.16 -4.31 -3.47
CA ALA A 167 -11.16 -5.54 -4.26
C ALA A 167 -10.76 -6.76 -3.42
N VAL A 168 -9.72 -6.63 -2.57
CA VAL A 168 -9.33 -7.69 -1.63
C VAL A 168 -10.46 -8.06 -0.66
N ARG A 169 -11.23 -7.08 -0.17
CA ARG A 169 -12.38 -7.33 0.72
C ARG A 169 -13.49 -8.10 0.03
N ILE A 170 -13.81 -7.73 -1.19
CA ILE A 170 -14.80 -8.45 -2.02
C ILE A 170 -14.35 -9.89 -2.23
N LEU A 171 -13.09 -10.10 -2.65
CA LEU A 171 -12.53 -11.43 -2.87
C LEU A 171 -12.49 -12.28 -1.61
N ALA A 172 -12.16 -11.70 -0.46
CA ALA A 172 -12.16 -12.39 0.83
C ALA A 172 -13.55 -12.86 1.27
N HIS A 173 -14.61 -12.36 0.63
CA HIS A 173 -15.95 -12.89 0.81
C HIS A 173 -16.31 -13.91 -0.28
N THR A 174 -16.12 -13.56 -1.56
CA THR A 174 -16.66 -14.38 -2.67
C THR A 174 -15.86 -15.63 -2.97
N VAL A 175 -14.54 -15.61 -2.84
CA VAL A 175 -13.70 -16.80 -3.08
C VAL A 175 -13.94 -17.87 -2.02
N PRO A 176 -13.96 -17.58 -0.70
CA PRO A 176 -14.33 -18.59 0.29
C PRO A 176 -15.77 -19.08 0.12
N ARG A 177 -16.72 -18.18 -0.19
CA ARG A 177 -18.14 -18.53 -0.40
C ARG A 177 -18.34 -19.53 -1.53
N ASP A 178 -17.61 -19.38 -2.63
CA ASP A 178 -17.74 -20.22 -3.84
C ASP A 178 -16.68 -21.32 -3.96
N ASN A 179 -15.68 -21.31 -3.09
CA ASN A 179 -14.45 -22.12 -3.17
C ASN A 179 -13.85 -22.19 -4.58
N ALA A 180 -13.78 -21.04 -5.26
CA ALA A 180 -13.41 -20.94 -6.66
C ALA A 180 -12.63 -19.65 -6.96
N VAL A 181 -11.77 -19.67 -7.98
CA VAL A 181 -11.28 -18.47 -8.64
C VAL A 181 -12.25 -18.07 -9.76
N ALA A 182 -12.55 -18.98 -10.69
CA ALA A 182 -13.52 -18.75 -11.76
C ALA A 182 -14.05 -20.06 -12.35
N ARG A 183 -14.63 -20.91 -11.50
CA ARG A 183 -15.36 -22.13 -11.89
C ARG A 183 -16.84 -22.00 -11.57
N LYS A 184 -17.66 -22.92 -12.06
CA LYS A 184 -19.07 -22.97 -11.68
C LYS A 184 -19.23 -23.34 -10.19
N ALA A 185 -19.98 -22.53 -9.45
CA ALA A 185 -20.45 -22.75 -8.09
C ALA A 185 -21.92 -22.32 -8.02
N ASN A 186 -22.80 -23.16 -7.48
CA ASN A 186 -24.24 -22.89 -7.36
C ASN A 186 -24.89 -22.47 -8.71
N GLY A 187 -24.59 -23.21 -9.78
CA GLY A 187 -25.16 -22.99 -11.12
C GLY A 187 -24.57 -21.84 -11.95
N ARG A 188 -23.73 -20.97 -11.37
CA ARG A 188 -23.11 -19.81 -12.05
C ARG A 188 -21.60 -19.78 -11.84
N LEU A 189 -20.88 -18.91 -12.55
CA LEU A 189 -19.45 -18.71 -12.26
C LEU A 189 -19.30 -18.03 -10.89
N GLY A 190 -18.45 -18.60 -10.04
CA GLY A 190 -18.19 -18.14 -8.68
C GLY A 190 -16.78 -17.65 -8.45
N GLY A 191 -16.53 -17.14 -7.25
CA GLY A 191 -15.25 -16.62 -6.80
C GLY A 191 -15.00 -15.21 -7.30
N VAL A 192 -13.81 -14.99 -7.89
CA VAL A 192 -13.50 -13.75 -8.62
C VAL A 192 -14.51 -13.54 -9.77
N ALA A 193 -15.01 -14.61 -10.38
CA ALA A 193 -15.96 -14.48 -11.48
C ALA A 193 -17.37 -14.04 -11.08
N ALA A 194 -17.67 -13.95 -9.79
CA ALA A 194 -18.95 -13.46 -9.30
C ALA A 194 -19.10 -11.94 -9.48
N ASP A 195 -18.00 -11.17 -9.35
CA ASP A 195 -18.03 -9.70 -9.38
C ASP A 195 -17.35 -9.10 -10.62
N TRP A 196 -16.41 -9.81 -11.27
CA TRP A 196 -15.58 -9.23 -12.33
C TRP A 196 -15.89 -9.80 -13.72
N GLY A 197 -16.39 -8.94 -14.61
CA GLY A 197 -16.81 -9.27 -15.97
C GLY A 197 -15.75 -9.98 -16.85
N PRO A 198 -14.46 -9.58 -16.87
CA PRO A 198 -13.39 -10.27 -17.58
C PRO A 198 -13.27 -11.75 -17.24
N MET A 199 -13.60 -12.12 -16.00
CA MET A 199 -13.54 -13.50 -15.55
C MET A 199 -14.66 -14.36 -16.14
N THR A 200 -15.67 -13.79 -16.79
CA THR A 200 -16.69 -14.55 -17.54
C THR A 200 -16.17 -15.03 -18.90
N LYS A 201 -15.13 -14.37 -19.43
CA LYS A 201 -14.60 -14.64 -20.77
C LYS A 201 -13.42 -15.61 -20.69
N SER A 202 -13.56 -16.79 -21.31
CA SER A 202 -12.56 -17.87 -21.26
C SER A 202 -11.19 -17.43 -21.77
N GLY A 203 -11.13 -16.65 -22.86
CA GLY A 203 -9.88 -16.12 -23.41
C GLY A 203 -9.12 -15.23 -22.42
N LYS A 204 -9.83 -14.31 -21.73
CA LYS A 204 -9.22 -13.44 -20.71
C LYS A 204 -8.74 -14.26 -19.50
N ARG A 205 -9.52 -15.25 -19.05
CA ARG A 205 -9.09 -16.18 -17.98
C ARG A 205 -7.79 -16.91 -18.35
N LYS A 206 -7.73 -17.51 -19.54
CA LYS A 206 -6.54 -18.23 -20.04
C LYS A 206 -5.32 -17.31 -20.11
N GLU A 207 -5.50 -16.07 -20.55
CA GLU A 207 -4.43 -15.07 -20.61
C GLU A 207 -3.87 -14.74 -19.22
N MET A 208 -4.77 -14.44 -18.26
CA MET A 208 -4.38 -14.13 -16.89
C MET A 208 -3.72 -15.32 -16.20
N ALA A 209 -4.31 -16.52 -16.28
CA ALA A 209 -3.75 -17.76 -15.75
C ALA A 209 -2.38 -18.05 -16.38
N GLY A 210 -2.25 -17.91 -17.70
CA GLY A 210 -0.98 -18.07 -18.41
C GLY A 210 0.10 -17.15 -17.86
N TRP A 211 -0.21 -15.88 -17.60
CA TRP A 211 0.73 -14.95 -16.97
C TRP A 211 1.07 -15.37 -15.53
N LEU A 212 0.08 -15.71 -14.71
CA LEU A 212 0.27 -16.09 -13.30
C LEU A 212 1.17 -17.32 -13.14
N ARG A 213 0.94 -18.36 -13.94
CA ARG A 213 1.71 -19.62 -13.91
C ARG A 213 3.20 -19.44 -14.16
N ARG A 214 3.61 -18.36 -14.84
CA ARG A 214 5.02 -18.06 -15.10
C ARG A 214 5.74 -17.43 -13.90
N GLN A 215 5.00 -16.92 -12.91
CA GLN A 215 5.61 -16.21 -11.78
C GLN A 215 6.24 -17.18 -10.78
N LYS A 216 7.33 -16.73 -10.13
CA LYS A 216 8.11 -17.57 -9.18
C LYS A 216 7.25 -18.12 -8.04
N TYR A 217 6.25 -17.37 -7.59
CA TYR A 217 5.32 -17.81 -6.54
C TYR A 217 4.32 -18.88 -6.99
N CYS A 218 4.21 -19.18 -8.29
CA CYS A 218 3.36 -20.27 -8.81
C CYS A 218 4.14 -21.49 -9.29
N LYS A 219 5.47 -21.44 -9.21
CA LYS A 219 6.33 -22.58 -9.54
C LYS A 219 6.59 -23.42 -8.28
N PRO A 220 6.50 -24.76 -8.37
CA PRO A 220 6.90 -25.60 -7.26
C PRO A 220 8.40 -25.44 -6.99
N LEU A 221 8.82 -25.73 -5.75
CA LEU A 221 10.22 -25.62 -5.35
C LEU A 221 11.12 -26.51 -6.21
N SER A 222 10.65 -27.70 -6.61
CA SER A 222 11.34 -28.60 -7.53
C SER A 222 11.64 -27.99 -8.91
N ALA A 223 10.83 -27.03 -9.36
CA ALA A 223 11.01 -26.33 -10.62
C ALA A 223 11.82 -25.03 -10.50
N THR A 224 12.32 -24.70 -9.30
CA THR A 224 13.05 -23.46 -9.03
C THR A 224 14.50 -23.80 -8.66
N LYS A 225 15.46 -23.42 -9.51
CA LYS A 225 16.89 -23.65 -9.25
C LYS A 225 17.31 -22.92 -7.95
N PRO A 226 17.91 -23.62 -6.97
CA PRO A 226 18.44 -22.97 -5.77
C PRO A 226 19.51 -21.94 -6.13
N ILE A 227 19.48 -20.78 -5.48
CA ILE A 227 20.56 -19.79 -5.58
C ILE A 227 21.64 -20.23 -4.58
N PRO A 228 22.90 -20.42 -5.01
CA PRO A 228 23.99 -20.73 -4.09
C PRO A 228 24.11 -19.67 -2.99
N ARG A 229 24.34 -20.10 -1.76
CA ARG A 229 24.56 -19.17 -0.63
C ARG A 229 25.77 -18.27 -0.95
N PRO A 230 25.69 -16.94 -0.77
CA PRO A 230 26.84 -16.04 -0.96
C PRO A 230 28.03 -16.45 -0.09
N LYS A 231 29.22 -16.54 -0.67
CA LYS A 231 30.45 -16.99 0.03
C LYS A 231 30.80 -16.13 1.25
N GLN A 232 30.47 -14.84 1.23
CA GLN A 232 30.72 -13.90 2.34
C GLN A 232 30.02 -14.30 3.65
N ILE A 233 28.82 -14.90 3.59
CA ILE A 233 28.11 -15.38 4.80
C ILE A 233 28.82 -16.59 5.41
N VAL A 234 29.46 -17.41 4.58
CA VAL A 234 30.21 -18.59 5.03
C VAL A 234 31.51 -18.17 5.73
N GLN A 235 32.17 -17.12 5.23
CA GLN A 235 33.41 -16.59 5.82
C GLN A 235 33.19 -15.95 7.20
N LEU A 236 32.12 -15.19 7.41
CA LEU A 236 31.78 -14.60 8.71
C LEU A 236 31.37 -15.64 9.79
N ALA A 237 30.95 -16.83 9.38
CA ALA A 237 30.61 -17.91 10.31
C ALA A 237 31.83 -18.75 10.73
N ALA A 238 32.94 -18.64 9.99
CA ALA A 238 34.17 -19.39 10.23
C ALA A 238 35.14 -18.68 11.19
N GLU A 239 34.92 -17.40 11.51
CA GLU A 239 35.68 -16.72 12.56
C GLU A 239 35.13 -17.09 13.95
N PRO A 240 35.99 -17.50 14.90
CA PRO A 240 35.54 -17.74 16.26
C PRO A 240 34.94 -16.45 16.82
N ARG A 241 33.65 -16.51 17.17
CA ARG A 241 32.92 -15.40 17.80
C ARG A 241 33.56 -15.04 19.14
N SER A 242 34.53 -14.13 19.12
CA SER A 242 34.79 -13.26 20.27
C SER A 242 33.57 -12.36 20.44
N VAL A 243 32.61 -12.79 21.26
CA VAL A 243 31.49 -11.96 21.72
C VAL A 243 32.06 -10.90 22.67
N ALA A 244 32.74 -9.90 22.12
CA ALA A 244 33.10 -8.71 22.84
C ALA A 244 31.79 -7.94 23.11
N LYS A 245 31.46 -7.84 24.40
CA LYS A 245 30.26 -7.23 25.00
C LYS A 245 29.85 -5.94 24.27
N SER A 246 28.95 -6.06 23.30
CA SER A 246 28.38 -4.93 22.59
C SER A 246 26.99 -4.69 23.18
N GLN A 247 26.87 -3.76 24.13
CA GLN A 247 25.57 -3.41 24.69
C GLN A 247 24.74 -2.60 23.67
N PRO A 248 23.44 -2.89 23.53
CA PRO A 248 22.54 -2.07 22.73
C PRO A 248 22.50 -0.63 23.27
N GLN A 249 22.56 0.37 22.39
CA GLN A 249 22.39 1.77 22.80
C GLN A 249 21.03 1.95 23.48
N LYS A 250 21.04 2.59 24.66
CA LYS A 250 19.82 3.01 25.34
C LYS A 250 19.07 4.03 24.47
N ARG A 251 17.76 3.84 24.35
CA ARG A 251 16.85 4.78 23.69
C ARG A 251 17.03 6.16 24.32
N PRO A 252 17.19 7.24 23.54
CA PRO A 252 17.23 8.60 24.08
C PRO A 252 15.99 8.85 24.93
N VAL A 253 16.18 9.35 26.13
CA VAL A 253 15.08 9.83 26.99
C VAL A 253 14.72 11.22 26.49
N ASP A 254 13.45 11.43 26.17
CA ASP A 254 12.93 12.74 25.79
C ASP A 254 13.30 13.78 26.86
N ILE A 255 13.90 14.89 26.43
CA ILE A 255 14.29 15.99 27.31
C ILE A 255 13.01 16.55 27.93
N ALA A 256 12.89 16.41 29.25
CA ALA A 256 11.80 16.93 30.03
C ALA A 256 11.66 18.45 29.84
N LYS A 257 10.43 18.88 29.60
CA LYS A 257 9.99 20.27 29.56
C LYS A 257 10.29 20.93 30.91
N THR A 258 11.14 21.95 30.92
CA THR A 258 11.45 22.75 32.12
C THR A 258 10.18 23.48 32.62
N PRO A 259 9.95 23.54 33.95
CA PRO A 259 8.85 24.31 34.51
C PRO A 259 9.16 25.80 34.53
N ASP A 260 8.13 26.59 34.31
CA ASP A 260 8.12 28.04 34.37
C ASP A 260 8.14 28.50 35.83
N THR A 261 9.21 29.19 36.22
CA THR A 261 9.39 29.94 37.46
C THR A 261 10.11 31.21 37.00
N THR A 262 9.65 32.44 37.21
CA THR A 262 9.09 33.02 38.43
C THR A 262 8.43 34.35 38.05
N GLY A 263 7.33 34.70 38.72
CA GLY A 263 6.78 36.05 38.66
C GLY A 263 7.60 37.06 39.46
N GLN A 264 7.69 38.27 38.93
CA GLN A 264 7.57 39.55 39.63
C GLN A 264 7.08 40.59 38.62
#